data_AF-A0A357CYT4-F1
#
_entry.id   AF-A0A357CYT4-F1
#
_cell.length_a   1.000
_cell.length_b   1.000
_cell.length_c   1.000
_cell.angle_alpha   90.00
_cell.angle_beta   90.00
_cell.angle_gamma   90.00
#
_symmetry.space_group_name_H-M   'P 1'
#
loop_
_entity.id
_entity.type
_entity.pdbx_description
1 polymer ?
#
loop_
_entity_poly.entity_id
_entity_poly.type
_entity_poly.pdbx_seq_one_letter_code
_entity_poly.pdbx_strand_id
1 'polypeptide(L)' 'MGKYQFSYEEKITIIKEHEENHKTLKAICEEYDISKSYLCYILKDYRENGKESLKNTKYYSSEYKLKIIKRHFKDGISAA' A
#
# COMPACT_ATOMS: atom_id res chain seq x y z
N MET A 1 5.01 2.96 -17.95
CA MET A 1 3.93 2.13 -17.38
C MET A 1 4.42 1.71 -16.00
N GLY A 2 3.90 2.33 -14.93
CA GLY A 2 4.40 2.08 -13.57
C GLY A 2 4.09 0.67 -13.09
N LYS A 3 5.01 0.05 -12.34
CA LYS A 3 4.78 -1.24 -11.65
C LYS A 3 3.48 -1.14 -10.84
N TYR A 4 2.48 -1.95 -11.21
CA TYR A 4 1.12 -1.77 -10.71
C TYR A 4 0.92 -2.13 -9.23
N GLN A 5 1.87 -2.83 -8.60
CA GLN A 5 1.82 -3.11 -7.18
C GLN A 5 3.17 -3.66 -6.70
N PHE A 6 3.73 -3.11 -5.62
CA PHE A 6 4.86 -3.74 -4.94
C PHE A 6 4.38 -5.00 -4.21
N SER A 7 5.15 -6.08 -4.36
CA SER A 7 4.99 -7.28 -3.55
C SER A 7 5.29 -7.00 -2.07
N TYR A 8 4.87 -7.92 -1.20
CA TYR A 8 5.20 -7.87 0.22
C TYR A 8 6.71 -7.80 0.46
N GLU A 9 7.48 -8.62 -0.26
CA GLU A 9 8.94 -8.66 -0.12
C GLU A 9 9.59 -7.36 -0.61
N GLU A 10 9.15 -6.79 -1.73
CA GLU A 10 9.64 -5.50 -2.21
C GLU A 10 9.38 -4.39 -1.18
N LYS A 11 8.19 -4.35 -0.56
CA LYS A 11 7.89 -3.36 0.49
C LYS A 11 8.80 -3.53 1.70
N ILE A 12 9.07 -4.76 2.13
CA ILE A 12 9.99 -5.03 3.25
C ILE A 12 11.39 -4.51 2.91
N THR A 13 11.89 -4.79 1.70
CA THR A 13 13.20 -4.30 1.26
C THR A 13 13.24 -2.77 1.29
N ILE A 14 12.24 -2.09 0.71
CA ILE A 14 12.15 -0.62 0.70
C ILE A 14 12.21 -0.04 2.12
N ILE A 15 11.52 -0.66 3.08
CA ILE A 15 11.53 -0.19 4.47
C ILE A 15 12.89 -0.41 5.13
N LYS A 16 13.55 -1.56 4.90
CA LYS A 16 14.89 -1.81 5.42
C LYS A 16 15.93 -0.84 4.87
N GLU A 17 15.83 -0.51 3.59
CA GLU A 17 16.69 0.50 2.96
C GLU A 17 16.60 1.85 3.68
N HIS A 18 15.42 2.22 4.19
CA HIS A 18 15.24 3.45 4.96
C HIS A 18 15.66 3.32 6.43
N GLU A 19 15.17 2.30 7.12
CA GLU A 19 15.30 2.15 8.58
C GLU A 19 16.67 1.61 9.00
N GLU A 20 17.26 0.69 8.22
CA GLU A 20 18.52 0.01 8.53
C GLU A 20 19.70 0.61 7.74
N ASN A 21 19.52 0.85 6.43
CA ASN A 21 20.60 1.39 5.57
C ASN A 21 20.62 2.93 5.52
N HIS A 22 19.69 3.60 6.20
CA HIS A 22 19.57 5.06 6.26
C HIS A 22 19.51 5.75 4.89
N LYS A 23 19.01 5.08 3.84
CA LYS A 23 18.79 5.73 2.55
C LYS A 23 17.74 6.84 2.71
N THR A 24 18.01 7.95 2.05
CA THR A 24 17.07 9.07 2.02
C THR A 24 15.80 8.69 1.25
N LEU A 25 14.66 9.29 1.61
CA LEU A 25 13.41 9.09 0.89
C LEU A 25 13.56 9.38 -0.61
N LYS A 26 14.37 10.38 -0.97
CA LYS A 26 14.63 10.74 -2.38
C LYS A 26 15.32 9.60 -3.13
N ALA A 27 16.40 9.05 -2.57
CA ALA A 27 17.12 7.95 -3.19
C ALA A 27 16.21 6.73 -3.41
N ILE A 28 15.38 6.40 -2.41
CA ILE A 28 14.42 5.29 -2.51
C ILE A 28 13.35 5.58 -3.58
N CYS A 29 12.83 6.81 -3.65
CA CYS A 29 11.86 7.22 -4.68
C CYS A 29 12.43 7.04 -6.10
N GLU A 30 13.68 7.43 -6.31
CA GLU A 30 14.37 7.32 -7.60
C GLU A 30 14.71 5.86 -7.95
N GLU A 31 15.20 5.08 -6.99
CA GLU A 31 15.63 3.68 -7.20
C GLU A 31 14.46 2.74 -7.51
N TYR A 32 13.33 2.93 -6.81
CA TYR A 32 12.18 2.03 -6.92
C TYR A 32 11.05 2.57 -7.81
N ASP A 33 11.20 3.75 -8.41
CA ASP A 33 10.14 4.47 -9.14
C ASP A 33 8.85 4.58 -8.31
N ILE A 34 9.01 4.99 -7.05
CA ILE A 34 7.94 5.05 -6.05
C ILE A 34 7.63 6.50 -5.70
N SER A 35 6.35 6.85 -5.59
CA SER A 35 5.97 8.20 -5.18
C SER A 35 6.32 8.43 -3.70
N LYS A 36 6.79 9.64 -3.38
CA LYS A 36 7.11 10.03 -2.00
C LYS A 36 5.92 9.85 -1.05
N SER A 37 4.71 10.19 -1.51
CA SER A 37 3.49 10.04 -0.71
C SER A 37 3.23 8.59 -0.34
N TYR A 38 3.40 7.67 -1.29
CA TYR A 38 3.21 6.24 -1.03
C TYR A 38 4.32 5.68 -0.13
N LEU A 39 5.57 6.09 -0.32
CA LEU A 39 6.68 5.72 0.58
C LEU A 39 6.42 6.18 2.02
N CYS A 40 5.99 7.42 2.23
CA CYS A 40 5.63 7.92 3.55
C CYS A 40 4.46 7.13 4.17
N TYR A 41 3.45 6.78 3.36
CA TYR A 41 2.32 5.98 3.79
C TYR A 41 2.75 4.61 4.31
N ILE A 42 3.53 3.84 3.54
CA ILE A 42 3.96 2.50 3.96
C ILE A 42 4.93 2.54 5.15
N LEU A 43 5.78 3.57 5.25
CA LEU A 43 6.68 3.75 6.39
C LEU A 43 5.90 4.04 7.67
N LYS A 44 4.90 4.93 7.60
CA LYS A 44 4.02 5.21 8.73
C LYS A 44 3.27 3.95 9.17
N ASP A 45 2.64 3.27 8.22
CA ASP A 45 1.85 2.07 8.48
C ASP A 45 2.70 0.92 9.07
N TYR A 46 3.95 0.77 8.63
CA TYR A 46 4.88 -0.18 9.23
C TYR A 46 5.29 0.20 10.65
N ARG A 47 5.53 1.47 10.94
CA ARG A 47 5.89 1.94 12.29
C ARG A 47 4.75 1.76 13.28
N GLU A 48 3.51 1.95 12.84
CA GLU A 48 2.32 1.83 13.68
C GLU A 48 1.86 0.37 13.86
N ASN A 49 1.89 -0.43 12.80
CA ASN A 49 1.25 -1.75 12.76
C ASN A 49 2.23 -2.91 12.51
N GLY A 50 3.53 -2.63 12.36
CA GLY A 50 4.57 -3.62 12.09
C GLY A 50 4.52 -4.23 10.69
N LYS A 51 5.34 -5.26 10.45
CA LYS A 51 5.48 -5.91 9.13
C LYS A 51 4.17 -6.41 8.51
N GLU A 52 3.21 -6.79 9.35
CA GLU A 52 1.93 -7.37 8.90
C GLU A 52 1.09 -6.37 8.08
N SER A 53 1.28 -5.07 8.29
CA SER A 53 0.58 -4.02 7.55
C SER A 53 1.00 -3.93 6.08
N LEU A 54 2.21 -4.38 5.75
CA LEU A 54 2.71 -4.40 4.38
C LEU A 54 2.09 -5.50 3.52
N LYS A 55 1.44 -6.50 4.14
CA LYS A 55 0.73 -7.55 3.39
C LYS A 55 -0.35 -6.90 2.53
N ASN A 56 -0.52 -7.41 1.31
CA ASN A 56 -1.52 -6.86 0.42
C ASN A 56 -2.89 -6.94 1.11
N THR A 57 -3.58 -5.80 1.18
CA THR A 57 -4.99 -5.75 1.55
C THR A 57 -5.77 -6.68 0.62
N LYS A 58 -6.77 -7.38 1.17
CA LYS A 58 -7.57 -8.38 0.44
C LYS A 58 -7.93 -7.84 -0.94
N TYR A 59 -7.37 -8.45 -1.98
CA TYR A 59 -7.81 -8.18 -3.34
C TYR A 59 -9.20 -8.76 -3.48
N TYR A 60 -10.20 -7.90 -3.37
CA TYR A 60 -11.57 -8.30 -3.63
C TYR A 60 -11.76 -8.51 -5.13
N SER A 61 -12.35 -9.64 -5.51
CA SER A 61 -12.69 -9.91 -6.91
C SER A 61 -13.60 -8.81 -7.46
N SER A 62 -13.54 -8.61 -8.78
CA SER A 62 -14.41 -7.65 -9.46
C SER A 62 -15.89 -7.90 -9.16
N GLU A 63 -16.28 -9.17 -9.07
CA GLU A 63 -17.64 -9.61 -8.70
C GLU A 63 -18.00 -9.21 -7.27
N TYR A 64 -17.08 -9.38 -6.31
CA TYR A 64 -17.29 -8.94 -4.94
C TYR A 64 -17.44 -7.42 -4.87
N LYS A 65 -16.58 -6.67 -5.55
CA LYS A 65 -16.68 -5.21 -5.63
C LYS A 65 -18.02 -4.77 -6.22
N LEU A 66 -18.47 -5.39 -7.31
CA LEU A 66 -19.78 -5.14 -7.93
C LEU A 66 -20.94 -5.46 -6.98
N LYS A 67 -20.86 -6.56 -6.22
CA LYS A 67 -21.86 -6.91 -5.21
C LYS A 67 -21.97 -5.84 -4.13
N ILE A 68 -20.84 -5.35 -3.61
CA ILE A 68 -20.81 -4.29 -2.60
C ILE A 68 -21.38 -2.98 -3.16
N ILE A 69 -20.99 -2.58 -4.38
CA ILE A 69 -21.54 -1.39 -5.04
C ILE A 69 -23.06 -1.48 -5.18
N LYS A 70 -23.58 -2.60 -5.72
CA LYS A 70 -25.04 -2.81 -5.86
C LYS A 70 -25.76 -2.74 -4.52
N ARG A 71 -25.15 -3.28 -3.46
CA ARG A 71 -25.69 -3.20 -2.10
C ARG A 71 -25.72 -1.76 -1.59
N HIS A 72 -24.66 -0.97 -1.77
CA HIS A 72 -24.65 0.45 -1.39
C HIS A 72 -25.77 1.24 -2.08
N PHE A 73 -25.99 1.02 -3.38
CA PHE A 73 -27.09 1.68 -4.11
C PHE A 73 -28.49 1.25 -3.63
N LYS A 74 -28.64 0.01 -3.15
CA LYS A 74 -29.92 -0.53 -2.68
C LYS A 74 -30.23 -0.15 -1.23
N ASP A 75 -29.24 -0.19 -0.36
CA ASP A 75 -29.39 -0.01 1.08
C ASP A 75 -29.21 1.45 1.51
N GLY A 76 -28.76 2.35 0.62
CA GLY A 76 -28.56 3.78 0.91
C GLY A 76 -27.48 4.08 1.95
N ILE A 77 -26.70 3.06 2.36
CA ILE A 77 -25.69 3.19 3.40
C ILE A 77 -24.47 3.89 2.82
N SER A 78 -24.30 5.16 3.18
CA SER A 78 -23.04 5.89 3.02
C SER A 78 -22.00 5.26 3.94
N ALA A 79 -20.82 4.94 3.41
CA ALA A 79 -19.67 4.63 4.26
C ALA A 79 -19.36 5.90 5.07
N ALA A 80 -19.58 5.83 6.38
CA ALA A 80 -19.15 6.84 7.34
C ALA A 80 -17.72 6.53 7.82
#